data_AF-A0A3N7ZGI8-F1
#
_entry.id   AF-A0A3N7ZGI8-F1
#
_cell.length_a   1.000
_cell.length_b   1.000
_cell.length_c   1.000
_cell.angle_alpha   90.00
_cell.angle_beta   90.00
_cell.angle_gamma   90.00
#
_symmetry.space_group_name_H-M   'P 1'
#
loop_
_entity.id
_entity.type
_entity.pdbx_description
1 polymer ?
#
loop_
_entity_poly.entity_id
_entity_poly.type
_entity_poly.pdbx_seq_one_letter_code
_entity_poly.pdbx_strand_id
1 'polypeptide(L)' 'MAIFEESDSDLEFEAHSDVEFILGVAIKHPHDLWLGHYSVHTSAQALERGEAEIVRIGSELRLAQAN' A
#
# COMPACT_ATOMS: atom_id res chain seq x y z
N MET A 1 -1.48 -15.09 -8.24
CA MET A 1 -1.49 -13.68 -8.67
C MET A 1 -0.77 -13.62 -10.01
N ALA A 2 -1.39 -13.03 -11.02
CA ALA A 2 -0.74 -12.75 -12.30
C ALA A 2 -0.37 -11.26 -12.34
N ILE A 3 0.79 -10.95 -12.91
CA ILE A 3 1.25 -9.58 -13.13
C ILE A 3 1.47 -9.45 -14.63
N PHE A 4 0.83 -8.46 -15.24
CA PHE A 4 0.98 -8.13 -16.65
C PHE A 4 2.05 -7.05 -16.82
N GLU A 5 2.82 -7.13 -17.91
CA GLU A 5 3.73 -6.07 -18.29
C GLU A 5 2.96 -4.82 -18.75
N GLU A 6 3.61 -3.66 -18.71
CA GLU A 6 3.00 -2.43 -19.21
C GLU A 6 2.76 -2.53 -20.72
N SER A 7 1.52 -2.25 -21.12
CA SER A 7 1.10 -2.33 -22.50
C SER A 7 -0.13 -1.46 -22.72
N ASP A 8 -0.25 -0.91 -23.93
CA ASP A 8 -1.47 -0.29 -24.43
C ASP A 8 -2.38 -1.32 -25.14
N SER A 9 -2.02 -2.61 -25.08
CA SER A 9 -2.80 -3.70 -25.68
C SER A 9 -3.98 -4.10 -24.80
N ASP A 10 -5.03 -4.60 -25.45
CA ASP A 10 -6.20 -5.13 -24.76
C ASP A 10 -5.88 -6.39 -23.96
N LEU A 11 -6.58 -6.57 -22.85
CA LEU A 11 -6.55 -7.79 -22.04
C LEU A 11 -7.88 -8.53 -22.19
N GLU A 12 -7.83 -9.75 -22.73
CA GLU A 12 -9.00 -10.60 -22.94
C GLU A 12 -9.09 -11.69 -21.87
N PHE A 13 -10.30 -11.95 -21.37
CA PHE A 13 -10.58 -12.99 -20.39
C PHE A 13 -11.70 -13.90 -20.90
N GLU A 14 -11.44 -15.20 -20.93
CA GLU A 14 -12.43 -16.23 -21.27
C GLU A 14 -12.62 -17.17 -20.08
N ALA A 15 -13.88 -17.36 -19.64
CA ALA A 15 -14.22 -18.26 -18.56
C ALA A 15 -14.62 -19.63 -19.10
N HIS A 16 -13.86 -20.67 -18.77
CA HIS A 16 -14.18 -22.06 -19.12
C HIS A 16 -15.06 -22.76 -18.07
N SER A 17 -15.20 -22.13 -16.89
CA SER A 17 -16.05 -22.53 -15.78
C SER A 17 -16.35 -21.30 -14.92
N ASP A 18 -17.20 -21.44 -13.90
CA ASP A 18 -17.48 -20.38 -12.94
C ASP A 18 -16.19 -19.85 -12.29
N VAL A 19 -16.01 -18.53 -12.29
CA VAL A 19 -14.82 -17.86 -11.77
C VAL A 19 -15.17 -16.47 -11.25
N GLU A 20 -14.48 -16.08 -10.17
CA GLU A 20 -14.48 -14.73 -9.63
C GLU A 20 -13.04 -14.27 -9.45
N PHE A 21 -12.71 -13.06 -9.92
CA PHE A 21 -11.40 -12.45 -9.71
C PHE A 21 -11.52 -10.92 -9.64
N ILE A 22 -10.47 -10.30 -9.11
CA ILE A 22 -10.32 -8.84 -9.08
C ILE A 22 -9.18 -8.46 -10.03
N LEU A 23 -9.46 -7.50 -10.90
CA LEU A 23 -8.45 -6.84 -11.73
C LEU A 23 -8.09 -5.49 -11.12
N GLY A 24 -6.85 -5.33 -10.67
CA GLY A 24 -6.32 -4.06 -10.20
C GLY A 24 -5.57 -3.35 -11.33
N VAL A 25 -5.98 -2.12 -11.66
CA VAL A 25 -5.31 -1.26 -12.64
C VAL A 25 -5.07 0.11 -12.00
N ALA A 26 -3.86 0.63 -12.14
CA ALA A 26 -3.51 1.96 -11.65
C ALA A 26 -2.42 2.58 -12.52
N ILE A 27 -2.44 3.91 -12.64
CA ILE A 27 -1.34 4.67 -13.21
C ILE A 27 -0.15 4.59 -12.25
N LYS A 28 1.07 4.41 -12.78
CA LYS A 28 2.29 4.43 -11.97
C LYS A 28 2.40 5.73 -11.19
N HIS A 29 2.62 5.59 -9.89
CA HIS A 29 2.86 6.72 -9.01
C HIS A 29 4.19 7.41 -9.41
N PRO A 30 4.26 8.76 -9.50
CA PRO A 30 5.42 9.46 -10.05
C PRO A 30 6.62 9.55 -9.10
N HIS A 31 6.44 9.14 -7.85
CA HIS A 31 7.48 9.19 -6.82
C HIS A 31 7.86 7.79 -6.35
N ASP A 32 9.15 7.61 -6.03
CA ASP A 32 9.63 6.44 -5.31
C ASP A 32 8.87 6.26 -4.01
N LEU A 33 8.55 5.01 -3.70
CA LEU A 33 7.83 4.65 -2.49
C LEU A 33 8.79 4.11 -1.43
N TRP A 34 8.67 4.65 -0.23
CA TRP A 34 9.38 4.24 0.97
C TRP A 34 8.40 3.48 1.86
N LEU A 35 8.63 2.18 2.01
CA LEU A 35 7.76 1.28 2.75
C LEU A 35 8.26 1.17 4.19
N GLY A 36 7.40 1.51 5.15
CA GLY A 36 7.60 1.19 6.54
C GLY A 36 6.64 0.12 7.03
N HIS A 37 6.63 -0.09 8.34
CA HIS A 37 5.88 -1.17 8.96
C HIS A 37 4.37 -0.95 8.88
N TYR A 38 3.92 0.30 8.96
CA TYR A 38 2.50 0.68 9.01
C TYR A 38 2.10 1.77 8.01
N SER A 39 3.03 2.23 7.16
CA SER A 39 2.76 3.33 6.24
C SER A 39 3.68 3.31 5.03
N VAL A 40 3.23 3.93 3.94
CA VAL A 40 3.99 4.12 2.69
C VAL A 40 4.08 5.62 2.43
N HIS A 41 5.27 6.10 2.11
CA HIS A 41 5.54 7.52 1.88
C HIS A 41 6.33 7.73 0.59
N THR A 42 6.36 8.97 0.10
CA THR A 42 7.09 9.36 -1.11
C THR A 42 8.50 9.88 -0.83
N SER A 43 8.95 9.82 0.43
CA SER A 43 10.32 10.13 0.84
C SER A 43 10.70 9.41 2.14
N ALA A 44 11.98 9.10 2.29
CA ALA A 44 12.52 8.49 3.51
C ALA A 44 12.23 9.33 4.77
N GLN A 45 12.38 10.66 4.65
CA GLN A 45 12.19 11.57 5.77
C GLN A 45 10.72 11.62 6.22
N ALA A 46 9.77 11.56 5.29
CA ALA A 46 8.36 11.50 5.64
C ALA A 46 8.01 10.18 6.35
N LEU A 47 8.59 9.07 5.88
CA LEU A 47 8.43 7.78 6.54
C LEU A 47 8.95 7.79 7.98
N GLU A 48 10.18 8.26 8.18
CA GLU A 48 10.80 8.36 9.51
C GLU A 48 9.94 9.19 10.48
N ARG A 49 9.47 10.36 10.04
CA ARG A 49 8.58 11.20 10.86
C ARG A 49 7.26 10.50 11.17
N GLY A 50 6.66 9.83 10.18
CA GLY A 50 5.39 9.13 10.34
C GLY A 50 5.49 7.98 11.35
N GLU A 51 6.54 7.17 11.27
CA GLU A 51 6.74 6.05 12.20
C GLU A 51 7.05 6.53 13.62
N ALA A 52 7.89 7.57 13.77
CA ALA A 52 8.15 8.19 15.07
C ALA A 52 6.86 8.69 15.74
N GLU A 53 5.96 9.28 14.95
CA GLU A 53 4.69 9.80 15.46
C GLU A 53 3.72 8.69 15.88
N ILE A 54 3.65 7.59 15.12
CA ILE A 54 2.88 6.40 15.51
C ILE A 54 3.36 5.85 16.86
N VAL A 55 4.68 5.76 17.07
CA VAL A 55 5.25 5.30 18.34
C VAL A 55 4.88 6.24 19.49
N ARG A 56 5.02 7.57 19.28
CA ARG A 56 4.70 8.60 20.27
C ARG A 56 3.24 8.50 20.71
N ILE A 57 2.30 8.58 19.76
CA ILE A 57 0.86 8.49 20.04
C ILE A 57 0.52 7.15 20.70
N GLY A 58 1.08 6.05 20.21
CA GLY A 58 0.84 4.73 20.79
C GLY A 58 1.26 4.65 22.26
N SER A 59 2.36 5.31 22.63
CA SER A 59 2.81 5.38 24.03
C SER A 59 1.86 6.19 24.91
N GLU A 60 1.40 7.34 24.43
CA GLU A 60 0.46 8.22 25.14
C GLU A 60 -0.88 7.53 25.37
N LEU A 61 -1.39 6.82 24.37
CA LEU A 61 -2.65 6.08 24.49
C LEU A 61 -2.55 4.96 25.53
N ARG A 62 -1.44 4.21 25.56
CA ARG A 62 -1.24 3.15 26.57
C ARG A 62 -1.15 3.71 27.98
N LEU A 63 -0.51 4.87 28.15
CA LEU A 63 -0.45 5.56 29.44
C LEU A 63 -1.84 6.06 29.87
N ALA A 64 -2.62 6.62 28.94
CA ALA A 64 -3.97 7.10 29.23
C ALA A 64 -4.95 5.97 29.60
N GLN A 65 -4.76 4.77 29.03
CA GLN A 65 -5.59 3.59 29.33
C GLN A 65 -5.24 2.90 30.65
N ALA A 66 -4.09 3.22 31.25
CA ALA A 66 -3.63 2.64 32.51
C ALA A 66 -4.09 3.45 33.75
N ASN A 67 -4.77 4.57 33.55
CA ASN A 67 -5.34 5.45 34.57
C ASN A 67 -6.87 5.35 34.61
#